data_AF-A0A0F9BQK2-F1
#
_entry.id   AF-A0A0F9BQK2-F1
#
_cell.length_a   1.000
_cell.length_b   1.000
_cell.length_c   1.000
_cell.angle_alpha   90.00
_cell.angle_beta   90.00
_cell.angle_gamma   90.00
#
_symmetry.space_group_name_H-M   'P 1'
#
loop_
_entity.id
_entity.type
_entity.pdbx_description
1 polymer ?
#
loop_
_entity_poly.entity_id
_entity_poly.type
_entity_poly.pdbx_seq_one_letter_code
_entity_poly.pdbx_strand_id
1 'polypeptide(L)'
;MPKKNVRPDARRDANEPEIVDELERKGYLVHRIAGPGDLLVWNHHTDHWIVLEVKVIDGRLTPKQRTYRKDHPEVDIPIVITANQALNAILTR
;
A
#
# COMPACT_ATOMS: atom_id res chain seq x y z
N MET A 1 -16.65 -20.04 -10.80
CA MET A 1 -15.82 -19.07 -10.04
C MET A 1 -14.82 -18.47 -11.03
N PRO A 2 -14.82 -17.16 -11.32
CA PRO A 2 -13.84 -16.60 -12.23
C PRO A 2 -12.45 -16.70 -11.56
N LYS A 3 -11.50 -17.29 -12.29
CA LYS A 3 -10.11 -17.40 -11.85
C LYS A 3 -9.55 -15.99 -11.67
N LYS A 4 -9.03 -15.72 -10.47
CA LYS A 4 -8.31 -14.51 -10.11
C LYS A 4 -7.14 -14.34 -11.09
N ASN A 5 -7.21 -13.36 -11.98
CA ASN A 5 -6.11 -12.96 -12.85
C ASN A 5 -5.02 -12.29 -12.00
N VAL A 6 -4.30 -13.06 -11.17
CA VAL A 6 -3.07 -12.60 -10.52
C VAL A 6 -1.96 -12.82 -11.52
N ARG A 7 -1.55 -11.76 -12.23
CA ARG A 7 -0.24 -11.77 -12.89
C ARG A 7 0.80 -12.05 -11.78
N PRO A 8 1.76 -12.97 -11.97
CA PRO A 8 2.81 -13.18 -10.99
C PRO A 8 3.70 -11.94 -10.96
N ASP A 9 3.37 -11.09 -9.99
CA ASP A 9 4.17 -10.12 -9.26
C ASP A 9 5.56 -9.81 -9.83
N ALA A 10 5.74 -8.54 -10.19
CA ALA A 10 6.98 -7.87 -9.85
C ALA A 10 7.25 -8.19 -8.36
N ARG A 11 8.40 -8.82 -8.08
CA ARG A 11 8.81 -9.30 -6.75
C ARG A 11 8.28 -8.38 -5.64
N ARG A 12 7.31 -8.86 -4.86
CA ARG A 12 6.69 -8.10 -3.75
C ARG A 12 7.77 -7.65 -2.78
N ASP A 13 7.60 -6.45 -2.24
CA ASP A 13 8.52 -5.91 -1.23
C ASP A 13 8.49 -6.82 0.01
N ALA A 14 9.67 -7.11 0.57
CA ALA A 14 9.81 -8.12 1.62
C ALA A 14 9.06 -7.77 2.92
N ASN A 15 8.75 -6.49 3.12
CA ASN A 15 8.03 -5.98 4.28
C ASN A 15 6.50 -6.09 4.13
N GLU A 16 5.97 -6.31 2.92
CA GLU A 16 4.53 -6.31 2.67
C GLU A 16 3.78 -7.36 3.51
N PRO A 17 4.23 -8.62 3.64
CA PRO A 17 3.50 -9.62 4.41
C PRO A 17 3.30 -9.22 5.88
N GLU A 18 4.35 -8.75 6.56
CA GLU A 18 4.29 -8.32 7.97
C GLU A 18 3.33 -7.14 8.16
N ILE A 19 3.35 -6.18 7.23
CA ILE A 19 2.45 -5.02 7.25
C ILE A 19 0.99 -5.47 7.09
N VAL A 20 0.69 -6.34 6.13
CA VAL A 20 -0.67 -6.82 5.89
C VAL A 20 -1.19 -7.59 7.10
N ASP A 21 -0.40 -8.51 7.65
CA ASP A 21 -0.79 -9.33 8.80
C ASP A 21 -1.13 -8.45 10.02
N GLU A 22 -0.32 -7.41 10.29
CA GLU A 22 -0.57 -6.49 11.40
C GLU A 22 -1.82 -5.63 11.17
N LEU A 23 -2.05 -5.13 9.95
CA LEU A 23 -3.25 -4.35 9.64
C LEU A 23 -4.53 -5.19 9.76
N GLU A 24 -4.52 -6.41 9.21
CA GLU A 24 -5.67 -7.32 9.31
C GLU A 24 -5.94 -7.72 10.76
N ARG A 25 -4.89 -7.97 11.56
CA ARG A 25 -5.00 -8.22 13.01
C ARG A 25 -5.62 -7.06 13.79
N LYS A 26 -5.44 -5.82 13.30
CA LYS A 26 -6.06 -4.60 13.85
C LYS A 26 -7.45 -4.32 13.31
N GLY A 27 -8.00 -5.20 12.48
CA GLY A 27 -9.36 -5.14 11.96
C GLY A 27 -9.53 -4.28 10.70
N TYR A 28 -8.43 -3.92 10.02
CA TYR A 28 -8.51 -3.25 8.73
C TYR A 28 -8.78 -4.26 7.60
N LEU A 29 -9.58 -3.85 6.61
CA LEU A 29 -9.72 -4.62 5.37
C LEU A 29 -8.61 -4.19 4.41
N VAL A 30 -7.80 -5.16 3.97
CA VAL A 30 -6.62 -4.91 3.13
C VAL A 30 -6.76 -5.63 1.78
N HIS A 31 -6.58 -4.88 0.70
CA HIS A 31 -6.50 -5.42 -0.65
C HIS A 31 -5.13 -5.13 -1.26
N ARG A 32 -4.47 -6.18 -1.77
CA ARG A 32 -3.28 -6.02 -2.60
C ARG A 32 -3.69 -5.57 -4.00
N ILE A 33 -3.11 -4.47 -4.47
CA ILE A 33 -3.38 -3.88 -5.79
C ILE A 33 -2.11 -3.89 -6.66
N ALA A 34 -2.23 -3.47 -7.91
CA ALA A 34 -1.13 -3.44 -8.88
C ALA A 34 -0.91 -2.02 -9.43
N GLY A 35 -0.83 -1.05 -8.51
CA GLY A 35 -0.78 0.39 -8.80
C GLY A 35 -2.09 1.12 -8.48
N PRO A 36 -2.04 2.40 -8.08
CA PRO A 36 -0.84 3.25 -8.00
C PRO A 36 0.03 3.05 -6.74
N GLY A 37 -0.42 2.21 -5.80
CA GLY A 37 0.40 1.68 -4.70
C GLY A 37 0.36 0.15 -4.68
N ASP A 38 0.74 -0.44 -3.55
CA ASP A 38 0.76 -1.88 -3.33
C ASP A 38 -0.47 -2.37 -2.56
N LEU A 39 -0.96 -1.56 -1.62
CA LEU A 39 -2.10 -1.89 -0.76
C LEU A 39 -3.20 -0.84 -0.86
N LEU A 40 -4.45 -1.30 -0.77
CA LEU A 40 -5.66 -0.51 -0.61
C LEU A 40 -6.31 -0.93 0.72
N VAL A 41 -6.39 -0.01 1.67
CA VAL A 41 -6.80 -0.27 3.05
C VAL A 41 -8.07 0.50 3.37
N TRP A 42 -9.08 -0.17 3.91
CA TRP A 42 -10.30 0.47 4.40
C TRP A 42 -10.10 1.00 5.82
N ASN A 43 -10.14 2.32 6.01
CA ASN A 43 -10.16 2.93 7.33
C ASN A 43 -11.61 3.10 7.82
N HIS A 44 -12.04 2.21 8.70
CA HIS A 44 -13.40 2.25 9.27
C HIS A 44 -13.62 3.41 10.25
N HIS A 45 -12.56 4.06 10.74
CA HIS A 45 -12.68 5.24 11.61
C HIS A 45 -13.05 6.50 10.82
N THR A 46 -12.51 6.62 9.61
CA THR A 46 -12.74 7.78 8.74
C THR A 46 -13.72 7.50 7.60
N ASP A 47 -14.13 6.25 7.37
CA ASP A 47 -15.02 5.82 6.28
C ASP A 47 -14.40 6.07 4.88
N HIS A 48 -13.07 5.93 4.77
CA HIS A 48 -12.32 6.16 3.53
C HIS A 48 -11.37 5.02 3.19
N TRP A 49 -11.09 4.88 1.89
CA TRP A 49 -10.05 4.01 1.37
C TRP A 49 -8.71 4.76 1.29
N ILE A 50 -7.64 4.11 1.73
CA ILE A 50 -6.28 4.65 1.73
C ILE A 50 -5.39 3.73 0.89
N VAL A 51 -4.64 4.30 -0.05
CA VAL A 51 -3.63 3.56 -0.82
C VAL A 51 -2.28 3.69 -0.12
N LEU A 52 -1.57 2.59 0.08
CA LEU A 52 -0.21 2.56 0.63
C LEU A 52 0.76 1.99 -0.40
N GLU A 53 1.95 2.56 -0.46
CA GLU A 53 3.10 2.06 -1.20
C GLU A 53 4.07 1.42 -0.21
N VAL A 54 4.34 0.12 -0.35
CA VAL A 54 5.24 -0.61 0.55
C VAL A 54 6.63 -0.64 -0.03
N LYS A 55 7.65 -0.41 0.80
CA LYS A 55 9.06 -0.46 0.37
C LYS A 55 9.93 -1.14 1.41
N VAL A 56 11.05 -1.70 0.94
CA VAL A 56 12.21 -2.02 1.78
C VAL A 56 12.97 -0.74 2.20
N ILE A 57 13.93 -0.88 3.12
CA ILE A 57 14.66 0.23 3.78
C ILE A 57 15.28 1.24 2.78
N ASP A 58 15.65 0.81 1.58
CA ASP A 58 16.24 1.72 0.59
C ASP A 58 15.27 2.79 0.08
N GLY A 59 13.95 2.59 0.27
CA GLY A 59 12.87 3.53 -0.03
C GLY A 59 12.83 4.00 -1.48
N ARG A 60 13.53 3.32 -2.41
CA ARG A 60 13.73 3.83 -3.77
C ARG A 60 12.46 3.65 -4.60
N LEU A 61 11.90 4.76 -5.06
CA LEU A 61 10.83 4.73 -6.05
C LEU A 61 11.34 4.15 -7.38
N THR A 62 10.53 3.32 -8.03
CA THR A 62 10.77 2.90 -9.41
C THR A 62 10.54 4.08 -10.37
N PRO A 63 11.09 4.06 -11.60
CA PRO A 63 10.79 5.08 -12.61
C PRO A 63 9.29 5.31 -12.84
N LYS A 64 8.49 4.23 -12.85
CA LYS A 64 7.03 4.31 -13.05
C LYS A 64 6.33 5.06 -11.91
N GLN A 65 6.72 4.80 -10.67
CA GLN A 65 6.16 5.50 -9.50
C GLN A 65 6.56 6.96 -9.48
N ARG A 66 7.80 7.29 -9.87
CA ARG A 66 8.24 8.68 -10.04
C ARG A 66 7.41 9.40 -11.10
N THR A 67 7.19 8.76 -12.25
CA THR A 67 6.35 9.32 -13.32
C THR A 67 4.92 9.52 -12.82
N TYR A 68 4.31 8.52 -12.18
CA TYR A 68 2.94 8.64 -11.66
C TYR A 68 2.78 9.83 -10.70
N ARG A 69 3.71 10.00 -9.75
CA ARG A 69 3.70 11.13 -8.81
C ARG A 69 3.96 12.48 -9.47
N LYS A 70 4.76 12.51 -10.54
CA LYS A 70 4.98 13.73 -11.33
C LYS A 70 3.70 14.12 -12.08
N ASP A 71 2.97 13.14 -12.61
CA ASP A 71 1.77 13.36 -13.41
C ASP A 71 0.52 13.64 -12.54
N HIS A 72 0.54 13.22 -11.27
CA HIS A 72 -0.56 13.39 -10.29
C HIS A 72 -0.03 13.98 -8.96
N PRO A 73 0.46 15.23 -8.95
CA PRO A 73 1.04 15.85 -7.75
C PRO A 73 0.04 16.02 -6.60
N GLU A 74 -1.26 16.00 -6.88
CA GLU A 74 -2.36 16.06 -5.91
C GLU A 74 -2.64 14.74 -5.20
N VAL A 75 -2.14 13.62 -5.75
CA VAL A 75 -2.35 12.28 -5.19
C VAL A 75 -1.21 11.94 -4.24
N ASP A 76 -1.48 12.05 -2.94
CA ASP A 76 -0.55 11.63 -1.90
C ASP A 76 -0.72 10.14 -1.56
N ILE A 77 0.27 9.32 -1.93
CA ILE A 77 0.38 7.91 -1.55
C ILE A 77 1.50 7.77 -0.51
N PRO A 78 1.18 7.46 0.76
CA PRO A 78 2.17 7.21 1.80
C PRO A 78 3.09 6.05 1.44
N ILE A 79 4.39 6.24 1.63
CA ILE A 79 5.40 5.18 1.52
C ILE A 79 5.65 4.63 2.92
N VAL A 80 5.51 3.31 3.08
CA VAL A 80 5.63 2.65 4.37
C VAL A 80 6.62 1.48 4.28
N ILE A 81 7.44 1.34 5.31
CA ILE A 81 8.47 0.32 5.45
C ILE A 81 8.12 -0.64 6.58
N THR A 82 7.39 -0.17 7.60
CA THR A 82 7.03 -0.96 8.78
C THR A 82 5.53 -0.89 9.06
N ALA A 83 5.01 -1.86 9.82
CA ALA A 83 3.61 -1.88 10.20
C ALA A 83 3.20 -0.65 11.03
N ASN A 84 4.09 -0.13 11.89
CA ASN A 84 3.84 1.11 12.63
C ASN A 84 3.71 2.33 11.72
N GLN A 85 4.51 2.39 10.64
CA GLN A 85 4.35 3.47 9.65
C GLN A 85 3.02 3.34 8.91
N ALA A 86 2.60 2.12 8.56
CA ALA A 86 1.30 1.88 7.93
C ALA A 86 0.14 2.31 8.85
N LEU A 87 0.17 1.93 10.13
CA LEU A 87 -0.84 2.34 11.11
C LEU A 87 -0.88 3.87 11.27
N ASN A 88 0.27 4.53 11.41
CA ASN A 88 0.32 5.99 11.51
C ASN A 88 -0.19 6.68 10.24
N ALA A 89 0.13 6.14 9.05
CA ALA A 89 -0.35 6.68 7.78
C ALA A 89 -1.88 6.60 7.65
N ILE A 90 -2.48 5.53 8.18
CA ILE A 90 -3.94 5.34 8.22
C ILE A 90 -4.59 6.27 9.23
N LEU A 91 -4.05 6.40 10.44
CA LEU A 91 -4.65 7.21 11.52
C LEU A 91 -4.58 8.72 11.30
N THR A 92 -3.68 9.18 10.43
CA THR A 92 -3.48 10.60 10.13
C THR A 92 -4.25 11.08 8.91
N ARG A 93 -5.09 10.22 8.31
CA ARG A 93 -5.90 10.48 7.10
C ARG A 93 -7.34 10.01 7.32
#